data_AF-A0A4Q4XLB7-F1
#
_entry.id   AF-A0A4Q4XLB7-F1
#
_cell.length_a   1.000
_cell.length_b   1.000
_cell.length_c   1.000
_cell.angle_alpha   90.00
_cell.angle_beta   90.00
_cell.angle_gamma   90.00
#
_symmetry.space_group_name_H-M   'P 1'
#
loop_
_entity.id
_entity.type
_entity.pdbx_description
1 polymer ?
#
loop_
_entity_poly.entity_id
_entity_poly.type
_entity_poly.pdbx_seq_one_letter_code
_entity_poly.pdbx_strand_id
1 'polypeptide(L)' 'MELLFFAQNTISGTSMATPHIAGLAAYLAGFQGNPGASAMYDLIRDLTTPGGLSGIPSGTVNLLVFNGNPSG' A
#
# COMPACT_ATOMS: atom_id res chain seq x y z
N MET A 1 3.48 -20.71 32.10
CA MET A 1 2.63 -19.99 31.14
C MET A 1 3.36 -18.71 30.78
N GLU A 2 4.15 -18.72 29.72
CA GLU A 2 4.76 -17.49 29.21
C GLU A 2 3.65 -16.62 28.61
N LEU A 3 3.45 -15.45 29.19
CA LEU A 3 2.64 -14.40 28.57
C LEU A 3 3.50 -13.78 27.46
N LEU A 4 3.19 -14.12 26.21
CA LEU A 4 3.73 -13.42 25.04
C LEU A 4 3.22 -11.98 25.04
N PHE A 5 4.02 -11.06 25.57
CA PHE A 5 3.80 -9.63 25.39
C PHE A 5 4.14 -9.25 23.96
N PHE A 6 3.12 -8.98 23.14
CA PHE A 6 3.34 -8.33 21.84
C PHE A 6 3.69 -6.86 22.08
N ALA A 7 4.96 -6.50 21.89
CA ALA A 7 5.38 -5.11 21.89
C ALA A 7 4.93 -4.44 20.59
N GLN A 8 4.13 -3.37 20.71
CA GLN A 8 3.73 -2.53 19.58
C GLN A 8 4.26 -1.11 19.78
N ASN A 9 4.57 -0.45 18.67
CA ASN A 9 5.01 0.94 18.66
C ASN A 9 4.33 1.68 17.51
N THR A 10 3.81 2.88 17.79
CA THR A 10 3.21 3.76 16.78
C THR A 10 4.25 4.78 16.36
N ILE A 11 4.76 4.61 15.14
CA ILE A 11 5.77 5.48 14.54
C ILE A 11 5.33 5.91 13.14
N SER A 12 5.94 6.99 12.65
CA SER A 12 5.60 7.61 11.37
C SER A 12 6.83 7.66 10.46
N GLY A 13 6.61 7.55 9.14
CA GLY A 13 7.67 7.72 8.15
C GLY A 13 7.36 7.00 6.84
N THR A 14 8.13 7.32 5.81
CA THR A 14 8.05 6.60 4.51
C THR A 14 8.37 5.12 4.68
N SER A 15 9.22 4.75 5.64
CA SER A 15 9.46 3.36 6.05
C SER A 15 8.22 2.62 6.54
N MET A 16 7.17 3.33 6.99
CA MET A 16 5.87 2.75 7.37
C MET A 16 4.88 2.78 6.21
N ALA A 17 5.05 3.68 5.24
CA ALA A 17 4.27 3.69 3.99
C ALA A 17 4.70 2.55 3.04
N THR A 18 6.00 2.31 2.88
CA THR A 18 6.56 1.24 2.03
C THR A 18 5.98 -0.16 2.31
N PRO A 19 5.86 -0.63 3.58
CA PRO A 19 5.29 -1.95 3.84
C PRO A 19 3.81 -2.07 3.46
N HIS A 20 3.06 -0.96 3.37
CA HIS A 20 1.69 -1.01 2.84
C HIS A 20 1.68 -1.34 1.33
N ILE A 21 2.58 -0.74 0.56
CA ILE A 21 2.72 -1.04 -0.88
C ILE A 21 3.23 -2.47 -1.09
N ALA A 22 4.24 -2.89 -0.32
CA ALA A 22 4.77 -4.25 -0.39
C ALA A 22 3.71 -5.30 -0.03
N GLY A 23 2.93 -5.05 1.04
CA GLY A 23 1.81 -5.89 1.44
C GLY A 23 0.71 -5.96 0.38
N LEU A 24 0.39 -4.83 -0.27
CA LEU A 24 -0.56 -4.82 -1.38
C LEU A 24 -0.05 -5.64 -2.57
N ALA A 25 1.21 -5.48 -2.98
CA ALA A 25 1.78 -6.26 -4.07
C ALA A 25 1.74 -7.76 -3.77
N ALA A 26 2.06 -8.17 -2.53
CA ALA A 26 1.96 -9.55 -2.09
C ALA A 26 0.50 -10.05 -2.09
N TYR A 27 -0.45 -9.23 -1.63
CA TYR A 27 -1.88 -9.54 -1.68
C TYR A 27 -2.35 -9.76 -3.12
N LEU A 28 -2.06 -8.84 -4.04
CA LEU A 28 -2.45 -8.95 -5.44
C LEU A 28 -1.80 -10.15 -6.12
N ALA A 29 -0.53 -10.44 -5.81
CA ALA A 29 0.17 -11.62 -6.30
C ALA A 29 -0.50 -12.92 -5.83
N GLY A 30 -0.96 -12.98 -4.59
CA GLY A 30 -1.70 -14.13 -4.06
C GLY A 30 -3.13 -14.23 -4.58
N PHE A 31 -3.78 -13.09 -4.84
CA PHE A 31 -5.19 -13.04 -5.26
C PHE A 31 -5.37 -13.26 -6.77
N GLN A 32 -4.50 -12.70 -7.61
CA GLN A 32 -4.63 -12.68 -9.08
C GLN A 32 -3.47 -13.37 -9.81
N GLY A 33 -2.43 -13.81 -9.08
CA GLY A 33 -1.17 -14.29 -9.64
C GLY A 33 -0.13 -13.19 -9.76
N ASN A 34 1.15 -13.58 -9.93
CA ASN A 34 2.27 -12.64 -10.03
C ASN A 34 2.62 -12.35 -11.51
N PRO A 35 2.29 -11.17 -12.05
CA PRO A 35 2.59 -10.81 -13.43
C PRO A 35 4.02 -10.29 -13.64
N GLY A 36 4.84 -10.25 -12.59
CA GLY A 36 6.17 -9.63 -12.59
C GLY A 36 6.13 -8.15 -12.18
N ALA A 37 7.32 -7.58 -11.92
CA ALA A 37 7.45 -6.29 -11.25
C ALA A 37 6.83 -5.11 -12.00
N SER A 38 7.04 -5.01 -13.33
CA SER A 38 6.52 -3.90 -14.13
C SER A 38 4.99 -3.91 -14.16
N ALA A 39 4.40 -5.07 -14.49
CA ALA A 39 2.94 -5.20 -14.55
C ALA A 39 2.29 -5.04 -13.16
N MET A 40 2.97 -5.47 -12.09
CA MET A 40 2.49 -5.25 -10.73
C MET A 40 2.53 -3.76 -10.34
N TYR A 41 3.56 -3.03 -10.78
CA TYR A 41 3.63 -1.58 -10.60
C TYR A 41 2.46 -0.87 -11.29
N ASP A 42 2.20 -1.21 -12.56
CA ASP A 42 1.09 -0.62 -13.33
C ASP A 42 -0.26 -0.96 -12.68
N LEU A 43 -0.48 -2.22 -12.29
CA LEU A 43 -1.69 -2.66 -11.59
C LEU A 43 -1.93 -1.88 -10.28
N ILE A 44 -0.91 -1.75 -9.42
CA ILE A 44 -1.04 -0.98 -8.18
C ILE A 44 -1.36 0.48 -8.48
N ARG A 45 -0.71 1.05 -9.50
CA ARG A 45 -0.93 2.44 -9.89
C ARG A 45 -2.36 2.66 -10.38
N ASP A 46 -2.91 1.74 -11.17
CA ASP A 46 -4.26 1.81 -11.70
C ASP A 46 -5.34 1.66 -10.63
N LEU A 47 -5.05 0.91 -9.56
CA LEU A 47 -5.97 0.74 -8.42
C LEU A 47 -6.03 1.97 -7.50
N THR A 48 -5.07 2.90 -7.57
CA THR A 48 -5.01 4.02 -6.63
C THR A 48 -6.22 4.95 -6.71
N THR A 49 -6.53 5.63 -5.61
CA THR A 49 -7.51 6.70 -5.53
C THR A 49 -6.86 8.03 -5.92
N PRO A 50 -7.22 8.65 -7.05
CA PRO A 50 -6.65 9.94 -7.46
C PRO A 50 -7.21 11.07 -6.60
N GLY A 51 -6.39 12.07 -6.29
CA GLY A 51 -6.84 13.27 -5.56
C GLY A 51 -7.04 13.08 -4.06
N GLY A 52 -6.63 11.93 -3.50
CA GLY A 52 -6.82 11.60 -2.08
C GLY A 52 -5.90 12.34 -1.10
N LEU A 53 -4.90 13.08 -1.60
CA LEU A 53 -3.90 13.78 -0.78
C LEU A 53 -4.10 15.30 -0.82
N SER A 54 -3.91 15.95 0.32
CA SER A 54 -3.90 17.41 0.48
C SER A 54 -2.49 17.93 0.80
N GLY A 55 -2.19 19.18 0.44
CA GLY A 55 -0.92 19.83 0.80
C GLY A 55 0.31 19.31 0.06
N ILE A 56 0.13 18.61 -1.06
CA ILE A 56 1.25 18.13 -1.88
C ILE A 56 1.79 19.24 -2.80
N PRO A 57 3.10 19.33 -3.04
CA PRO A 57 3.68 20.27 -3.99
C PRO A 57 3.15 20.07 -5.42
N SER A 58 3.10 21.16 -6.19
CA SER A 58 2.76 21.11 -7.63
C SER A 58 3.74 20.20 -8.38
N GLY A 59 3.21 19.36 -9.26
CA GLY A 59 3.98 18.36 -10.02
C GLY A 59 4.14 17.01 -9.31
N THR A 60 3.78 16.89 -8.03
CA THR A 60 3.71 15.61 -7.33
C THR A 60 2.45 14.86 -7.72
N VAL A 61 2.60 13.57 -8.01
CA VAL A 61 1.48 12.68 -8.32
C VAL A 61 0.54 12.54 -7.12
N ASN A 62 -0.76 12.81 -7.31
CA ASN A 62 -1.78 12.71 -6.26
C ASN A 62 -2.51 11.36 -6.32
N LEU A 63 -1.84 10.29 -5.88
CA LEU A 63 -2.38 8.94 -5.87
C LEU A 63 -2.27 8.35 -4.47
N LEU A 64 -3.39 7.94 -3.90
CA LEU A 64 -3.46 7.22 -2.63
C LEU A 64 -3.68 5.72 -2.92
N VAL A 65 -2.88 4.84 -2.32
CA VAL A 65 -2.97 3.40 -2.56
C VAL A 65 -4.33 2.84 -2.13
N PHE A 66 -4.86 1.89 -2.91
CA PHE A 66 -6.11 1.19 -2.64
C PHE A 66 -6.03 -0.26 -3.11
N ASN A 67 -6.72 -1.17 -2.42
CA ASN A 67 -6.64 -2.61 -2.68
C ASN A 67 -7.71 -3.13 -3.65
N GLY A 68 -8.56 -2.26 -4.19
CA GLY A 68 -9.64 -2.65 -5.10
C GLY A 68 -10.92 -3.14 -4.41
N ASN A 69 -11.00 -3.14 -3.07
CA ASN A 69 -12.21 -3.51 -2.32
C ASN A 69 -12.89 -2.28 -1.69
N PRO A 70 -13.94 -1.72 -2.31
CA PRO A 70 -14.60 -0.50 -1.82
C PRO A 70 -15.49 -0.76 -0.59
N SER A 71 -15.77 -2.02 -0.27
CA SER A 71 -16.74 -2.40 0.76
C SER A 71 -16.14 -2.72 2.12
N GLY A 72 -14.81 -2.86 2.22
CA GLY A 72 -14.11 -3.16 3.48
C GLY A 72 -14.47 -4.52 4.04
#